data_AF-A0A845DR11-F1
#
_entry.id   AF-A0A845DR11-F1
#
_cell.length_a   1.000
_cell.length_b   1.000
_cell.length_c   1.000
_cell.angle_alpha   90.00
_cell.angle_beta   90.00
_cell.angle_gamma   90.00
#
_symmetry.space_group_name_H-M   'P 1'
#
loop_
_entity.id
_entity.type
_entity.pdbx_description
1 polymer ?
#
loop_
_entity_poly.entity_id
_entity_poly.type
_entity_poly.pdbx_seq_one_letter_code
_entity_poly.pdbx_strand_id
1 'polypeptide(L)'
;MGLVIASFAPGLFWLWFFLRHDKIRPEPRRLIALTFLLGCISTLPAGLGNYLFGANSLLEGSPNFISVVTAMTLVVGPVEELCKFGAVRLGPYRSLYFDEPVDGLVYASAASLGFASLENLFYVWQYGPAVMLLRAPLSTVGHLVFGSIWGYALGQYYISGGRKRSLLFGSLALAAGAHALFNVLVFSFPWGAVALVILGGIWSFRAIRKGDRHSPFRFRRNYPRIICDSCGAAMSTFNSFCTRCGAPRAEGKSTILCSNCGKPNRADAAFCTSCGDQFLMG
;
A
#
# COMPACT_ATOMS: atom_id res chain seq x y z
N MET A 1 5.73 6.79 -27.77
CA MET A 1 4.63 7.20 -26.88
C MET A 1 3.60 6.09 -26.64
N GLY A 2 3.10 5.40 -27.68
CA GLY A 2 2.08 4.36 -27.53
C GLY A 2 2.44 3.18 -26.60
N LEU A 3 3.69 2.70 -26.64
CA LEU A 3 4.14 1.59 -25.79
C LEU A 3 4.15 1.96 -24.30
N VAL A 4 4.61 3.17 -23.97
CA VAL A 4 4.61 3.68 -22.59
C VAL A 4 3.17 3.76 -22.06
N ILE A 5 2.23 4.27 -22.86
CA ILE A 5 0.83 4.34 -22.46
C ILE A 5 0.28 2.92 -22.25
N ALA A 6 0.54 1.98 -23.17
CA ALA A 6 0.07 0.60 -23.06
C ALA A 6 0.60 -0.10 -21.79
N SER A 7 1.85 0.14 -21.40
CA SER A 7 2.46 -0.49 -20.22
C SER A 7 2.00 0.13 -18.90
N PHE A 8 1.75 1.44 -18.85
CA PHE A 8 1.38 2.15 -17.61
C PHE A 8 -0.13 2.26 -17.38
N ALA A 9 -0.96 2.27 -18.44
CA ALA A 9 -2.39 2.47 -18.30
C ALA A 9 -3.08 1.42 -17.41
N PRO A 10 -2.79 0.10 -17.50
CA PRO A 10 -3.36 -0.88 -16.59
C PRO A 10 -2.96 -0.63 -15.14
N GLY A 11 -1.69 -0.30 -14.89
CA GLY A 11 -1.17 -0.01 -13.56
C GLY A 11 -1.85 1.20 -12.91
N LEU A 12 -2.00 2.28 -13.68
CA LEU A 12 -2.68 3.50 -13.22
C LEU A 12 -4.18 3.31 -13.03
N PHE A 13 -4.84 2.54 -13.90
CA PHE A 13 -6.26 2.19 -13.77
C PHE A 13 -6.50 1.43 -12.47
N TRP A 14 -5.73 0.38 -12.22
CA TRP A 14 -5.88 -0.42 -11.00
C TRP A 14 -5.50 0.37 -9.75
N LEU A 15 -4.49 1.24 -9.83
CA LEU A 15 -4.14 2.15 -8.73
C LEU A 15 -5.34 3.02 -8.35
N TRP A 16 -5.93 3.71 -9.33
CA TRP A 16 -7.12 4.52 -9.12
C TRP A 16 -8.30 3.71 -8.55
N PHE A 17 -8.54 2.52 -9.08
CA PHE A 17 -9.64 1.65 -8.64
C PHE A 17 -9.45 1.22 -7.18
N PHE A 18 -8.24 0.82 -6.82
CA PHE A 18 -7.93 0.32 -5.48
C PHE A 18 -7.97 1.42 -4.43
N LEU A 19 -7.49 2.64 -4.76
CA LEU A 19 -7.56 3.80 -3.86
C LEU A 19 -8.98 4.23 -3.51
N ARG A 20 -9.99 3.89 -4.32
CA ARG A 20 -11.40 4.15 -3.97
C ARG A 20 -11.94 3.24 -2.86
N HIS A 21 -11.21 2.20 -2.50
CA HIS A 21 -11.62 1.25 -1.47
C HIS A 21 -11.04 1.57 -0.10
N ASP A 22 -10.01 2.42 -0.03
CA ASP A 22 -9.54 3.03 1.22
C ASP A 22 -10.49 4.18 1.61
N LYS A 23 -11.36 3.91 2.59
CA LYS A 23 -12.48 4.80 2.93
C LYS A 23 -12.35 5.50 4.27
N ILE A 24 -11.61 4.92 5.22
CA ILE A 24 -11.60 5.41 6.60
C ILE A 24 -10.68 6.62 6.73
N ARG A 25 -9.44 6.52 6.24
CA ARG A 25 -8.47 7.62 6.25
C ARG A 25 -7.62 7.59 4.98
N PRO A 26 -8.17 8.10 3.86
CA PRO A 26 -7.51 8.01 2.57
C PRO A 26 -6.10 8.59 2.56
N GLU A 27 -5.17 7.84 1.97
CA GLU A 27 -3.77 8.23 1.91
C GLU A 27 -3.49 9.46 1.04
N PRO A 28 -2.49 10.30 1.39
CA PRO A 28 -2.13 11.46 0.57
C PRO A 28 -1.71 11.05 -0.85
N ARG A 29 -2.39 11.60 -1.86
CA ARG A 29 -2.13 11.29 -3.29
C ARG A 29 -0.66 11.40 -3.68
N ARG A 30 0.07 12.38 -3.11
CA ARG A 30 1.51 12.56 -3.35
C ARG A 30 2.33 11.37 -2.85
N LEU A 31 2.01 10.83 -1.68
CA LEU A 31 2.74 9.71 -1.09
C LEU A 31 2.45 8.41 -1.85
N ILE A 32 1.21 8.23 -2.31
CA ILE A 32 0.84 7.15 -3.21
C ILE A 32 1.60 7.24 -4.55
N ALA A 33 1.63 8.42 -5.18
CA ALA A 33 2.39 8.62 -6.42
C ALA A 33 3.88 8.34 -6.23
N LEU A 34 4.47 8.78 -5.11
CA LEU A 34 5.85 8.48 -4.77
C LEU A 34 6.07 6.98 -4.58
N THR A 35 5.14 6.28 -3.93
CA THR A 35 5.25 4.83 -3.71
C THR A 35 5.14 4.04 -5.02
N PHE A 36 4.28 4.48 -5.94
CA PHE A 36 4.22 3.93 -7.29
C PHE A 36 5.56 4.13 -8.02
N LEU A 37 6.15 5.34 -7.97
CA LEU A 37 7.46 5.61 -8.57
C LEU A 37 8.59 4.80 -7.93
N LEU A 38 8.59 4.64 -6.61
CA LEU A 38 9.51 3.76 -5.90
C LEU A 38 9.34 2.30 -6.35
N GLY A 39 8.11 1.88 -6.62
CA GLY A 39 7.76 0.62 -7.26
C GLY A 39 8.43 0.45 -8.62
N CYS A 40 8.29 1.43 -9.52
CA CYS A 40 9.00 1.44 -10.81
C CYS A 40 10.52 1.33 -10.61
N ILE A 41 11.10 2.17 -9.75
CA ILE A 41 12.54 2.17 -9.48
C ILE A 41 13.01 0.81 -8.95
N SER A 42 12.19 0.14 -8.14
CA SER A 42 12.52 -1.17 -7.56
C SER A 42 12.63 -2.31 -8.58
N THR A 43 12.15 -2.13 -9.82
CA THR A 43 12.40 -3.07 -10.92
C THR A 43 13.89 -3.14 -11.29
N LEU A 44 14.64 -2.04 -11.12
CA LEU A 44 16.08 -2.00 -11.44
C LEU A 44 16.94 -2.88 -10.53
N PRO A 45 16.92 -2.72 -9.18
CA PRO A 45 17.65 -3.62 -8.30
C PRO A 45 17.11 -5.05 -8.35
N ALA A 46 15.83 -5.25 -8.70
CA ALA A 46 15.28 -6.58 -8.90
C ALA A 46 15.90 -7.29 -10.12
N GLY A 47 16.00 -6.59 -11.26
CA GLY A 47 16.69 -7.11 -12.44
C GLY A 47 18.16 -7.41 -12.17
N LEU A 48 18.85 -6.52 -11.44
CA LEU A 48 20.23 -6.76 -11.01
C LEU A 48 20.32 -7.98 -10.07
N GLY A 49 19.41 -8.11 -9.11
CA GLY A 49 19.35 -9.26 -8.20
C GLY A 49 19.11 -10.57 -8.95
N ASN A 50 18.17 -10.59 -9.89
CA ASN A 50 17.90 -11.75 -10.74
C ASN A 50 19.15 -12.18 -11.50
N TYR A 51 19.91 -11.23 -12.05
CA TYR A 51 21.19 -11.49 -12.70
C TYR A 51 22.24 -12.06 -11.73
N LEU A 52 22.49 -11.39 -10.60
CA LEU A 52 23.52 -11.76 -9.64
C LEU A 52 23.27 -13.12 -8.97
N PHE A 53 22.00 -13.48 -8.76
CA PHE A 53 21.61 -14.77 -8.19
C PHE A 53 21.40 -15.87 -9.24
N GLY A 54 21.83 -15.65 -10.48
CA GLY A 54 21.91 -16.71 -11.49
C GLY A 54 20.57 -17.08 -12.14
N ALA A 55 19.57 -16.19 -12.19
CA ALA A 55 18.36 -16.48 -12.94
C ALA A 55 18.66 -16.72 -14.43
N ASN A 56 19.58 -15.94 -15.02
CA ASN A 56 19.94 -16.08 -16.43
C ASN A 56 20.61 -17.42 -16.73
N SER A 57 21.54 -17.88 -15.89
CA SER A 57 22.20 -19.18 -16.10
C SER A 57 21.23 -20.36 -16.03
N LEU A 58 20.13 -20.22 -15.30
CA LEU A 58 19.06 -21.22 -15.24
C LEU A 58 18.07 -21.13 -16.42
N LEU A 59 17.97 -19.99 -17.09
CA LEU A 59 16.97 -19.70 -18.12
C LEU A 59 17.55 -19.57 -19.54
N GLU A 60 18.86 -19.48 -19.68
CA GLU A 60 19.55 -19.41 -20.98
C GLU A 60 19.47 -20.73 -21.76
N GLY A 61 19.44 -20.61 -23.10
CA GLY A 61 19.38 -21.75 -24.02
C GLY A 61 18.00 -22.42 -24.06
N SER A 62 17.97 -23.74 -23.83
CA SER A 62 16.74 -24.56 -23.79
C SER A 62 16.50 -25.09 -22.38
N PRO A 63 16.03 -24.24 -21.44
CA PRO A 63 15.88 -24.65 -20.05
C PRO A 63 14.83 -25.73 -19.91
N ASN A 64 15.13 -26.75 -19.10
CA ASN A 64 14.14 -27.76 -18.74
C ASN A 64 13.17 -27.22 -17.67
N PHE A 65 12.07 -27.93 -17.45
CA PHE A 65 11.03 -27.51 -16.50
C PHE A 65 11.57 -27.28 -15.07
N ILE A 66 12.52 -28.11 -14.61
CA ILE A 66 13.11 -27.99 -13.28
C ILE A 66 13.92 -26.69 -13.18
N SER A 67 14.71 -26.35 -14.19
CA SER A 67 15.48 -25.10 -14.23
C SER A 67 14.57 -23.87 -14.17
N VAL A 68 13.48 -23.88 -14.95
CA VAL A 68 12.47 -22.79 -14.94
C VAL A 68 11.85 -22.64 -13.56
N VAL A 69 11.32 -23.72 -12.97
CA VAL A 69 10.70 -23.68 -11.64
C VAL A 69 11.69 -23.23 -10.57
N THR A 70 12.94 -23.67 -10.65
CA THR A 70 14.02 -23.28 -9.74
C THR A 70 14.30 -21.78 -9.82
N ALA A 71 14.47 -21.25 -11.04
CA ALA A 71 14.71 -19.83 -11.26
C ALA A 71 13.54 -18.98 -10.74
N MET A 72 12.30 -19.37 -11.07
CA MET A 72 11.11 -18.62 -10.65
C MET A 72 10.94 -18.62 -9.13
N THR A 73 11.14 -19.77 -8.47
CA THR A 73 10.81 -19.95 -7.05
C THR A 73 11.93 -19.51 -6.11
N LEU A 74 13.19 -19.75 -6.47
CA LEU A 74 14.32 -19.46 -5.59
C LEU A 74 14.96 -18.10 -5.86
N VAL A 75 14.76 -17.54 -7.06
CA VAL A 75 15.39 -16.27 -7.45
C VAL A 75 14.33 -15.21 -7.77
N VAL A 76 13.61 -15.33 -8.88
CA VAL A 76 12.76 -14.26 -9.43
C VAL A 76 11.68 -13.83 -8.44
N GLY A 77 10.84 -14.77 -7.98
CA GLY A 77 9.77 -14.48 -7.02
C GLY A 77 10.29 -13.81 -5.75
N PRO A 78 11.25 -14.42 -5.02
CA PRO A 78 11.81 -13.83 -3.81
C PRO A 78 12.47 -12.46 -4.02
N VAL A 79 13.33 -12.32 -5.03
CA VAL A 79 14.07 -11.07 -5.28
C VAL A 79 13.11 -9.93 -5.59
N GLU A 80 12.16 -10.15 -6.49
CA GLU A 80 11.24 -9.11 -6.91
C GLU A 80 10.29 -8.67 -5.80
N GLU A 81 9.73 -9.62 -5.04
CA GLU A 81 8.87 -9.29 -3.89
C GLU A 81 9.65 -8.57 -2.78
N LEU A 82 10.91 -8.95 -2.53
CA LEU A 82 11.76 -8.24 -1.57
C LEU A 82 12.11 -6.83 -2.02
N CYS A 83 12.33 -6.59 -3.31
CA CYS A 83 12.58 -5.25 -3.83
C CYS A 83 11.35 -4.33 -3.68
N LYS A 84 10.14 -4.83 -4.00
CA LYS A 84 8.88 -4.09 -3.78
C LYS A 84 8.63 -3.84 -2.30
N PHE A 85 8.85 -4.85 -1.46
CA PHE A 85 8.79 -4.71 0.00
C PHE A 85 9.76 -3.63 0.48
N GLY A 86 11.00 -3.62 -0.03
CA GLY A 86 12.00 -2.61 0.25
C GLY A 86 11.53 -1.20 -0.11
N ALA A 87 10.91 -1.02 -1.28
CA ALA A 87 10.34 0.26 -1.70
C ALA A 87 9.33 0.81 -0.67
N VAL A 88 8.43 -0.04 -0.18
CA VAL A 88 7.44 0.35 0.85
C VAL A 88 8.11 0.56 2.21
N ARG A 89 9.00 -0.35 2.62
CA ARG A 89 9.64 -0.35 3.93
C ARG A 89 10.59 0.83 4.12
N LEU A 90 11.19 1.31 3.04
CA LEU A 90 12.12 2.43 3.05
C LEU A 90 11.43 3.79 2.86
N GLY A 91 10.31 3.83 2.13
CA GLY A 91 9.53 5.05 1.87
C GLY A 91 8.32 5.20 2.80
N PRO A 92 7.09 4.87 2.34
CA PRO A 92 5.84 5.18 3.05
C PRO A 92 5.74 4.59 4.45
N TYR A 93 6.38 3.45 4.74
CA TYR A 93 6.38 2.85 6.08
C TYR A 93 6.97 3.76 7.17
N ARG A 94 7.84 4.71 6.80
CA ARG A 94 8.44 5.68 7.72
C ARG A 94 7.64 6.98 7.82
N SER A 95 6.55 7.10 7.07
CA SER A 95 5.71 8.28 7.08
C SER A 95 4.78 8.27 8.29
N LEU A 96 4.31 9.46 8.69
CA LEU A 96 3.26 9.61 9.70
C LEU A 96 1.89 9.12 9.22
N TYR A 97 1.76 8.77 7.93
CA TYR A 97 0.52 8.30 7.34
C TYR A 97 0.42 6.77 7.33
N PHE A 98 1.49 6.05 7.70
CA PHE A 98 1.40 4.61 7.94
C PHE A 98 0.91 4.40 9.38
N ASP A 99 -0.40 4.42 9.59
CA ASP A 99 -1.03 4.38 10.92
C ASP A 99 -2.26 3.46 11.05
N GLU A 100 -2.59 2.72 9.99
CA GLU A 100 -3.62 1.69 9.96
C GLU A 100 -3.12 0.35 9.38
N PRO A 101 -3.79 -0.78 9.69
CA PRO A 101 -3.48 -2.05 9.06
C PRO A 101 -3.67 -2.04 7.53
N VAL A 102 -4.58 -1.23 7.01
CA VAL A 102 -4.92 -1.19 5.58
C VAL A 102 -3.86 -0.48 4.75
N ASP A 103 -3.14 0.48 5.32
CA ASP A 103 -2.09 1.27 4.65
C ASP A 103 -0.98 0.38 4.09
N GLY A 104 -0.60 -0.66 4.84
CA GLY A 104 0.36 -1.66 4.36
C GLY A 104 -0.08 -2.29 3.04
N LEU A 105 -1.38 -2.55 2.89
CA LEU A 105 -1.98 -3.12 1.68
C LEU A 105 -2.06 -2.07 0.56
N VAL A 106 -2.44 -0.83 0.87
CA VAL A 106 -2.51 0.29 -0.09
C VAL A 106 -1.13 0.61 -0.66
N TYR A 107 -0.13 0.79 0.18
CA TYR A 107 1.24 1.10 -0.25
C TYR A 107 1.90 -0.07 -0.98
N ALA A 108 1.68 -1.32 -0.53
CA ALA A 108 2.16 -2.48 -1.26
C ALA A 108 1.53 -2.61 -2.65
N SER A 109 0.24 -2.32 -2.77
CA SER A 109 -0.46 -2.30 -4.07
C SER A 109 0.11 -1.22 -4.98
N ALA A 110 0.33 0.00 -4.47
CA ALA A 110 0.91 1.09 -5.23
C ALA A 110 2.33 0.75 -5.74
N ALA A 111 3.21 0.24 -4.87
CA ALA A 111 4.55 -0.18 -5.26
C ALA A 111 4.52 -1.32 -6.29
N SER A 112 3.64 -2.29 -6.12
CA SER A 112 3.55 -3.45 -7.00
C SER A 112 2.99 -3.10 -8.38
N LEU A 113 2.03 -2.17 -8.45
CA LEU A 113 1.52 -1.64 -9.72
C LEU A 113 2.58 -0.80 -10.46
N GLY A 114 3.39 -0.03 -9.73
CA GLY A 114 4.52 0.69 -10.29
C GLY A 114 5.57 -0.25 -10.88
N PHE A 115 5.95 -1.27 -10.11
CA PHE A 115 6.86 -2.32 -10.56
C PHE A 115 6.33 -3.00 -11.83
N ALA A 116 5.07 -3.44 -11.81
CA ALA A 116 4.42 -4.09 -12.95
C ALA A 116 4.41 -3.20 -14.20
N SER A 117 4.19 -1.89 -14.04
CA SER A 117 4.14 -0.96 -15.17
C SER A 117 5.49 -0.84 -15.86
N LEU A 118 6.59 -0.76 -15.09
CA LEU A 118 7.93 -0.69 -15.67
C LEU A 118 8.39 -2.05 -16.21
N GLU A 119 8.07 -3.15 -15.52
CA GLU A 119 8.31 -4.50 -16.03
C GLU A 119 7.61 -4.70 -17.39
N ASN A 120 6.32 -4.36 -17.50
CA ASN A 120 5.58 -4.46 -18.74
C ASN A 120 6.20 -3.63 -19.86
N LEU A 121 6.79 -2.47 -19.55
CA LEU A 121 7.52 -1.67 -20.54
C LEU A 121 8.76 -2.40 -21.05
N PHE A 122 9.56 -3.00 -20.16
CA PHE A 122 10.72 -3.80 -20.55
C PHE A 122 10.33 -5.03 -21.38
N TYR A 123 9.25 -5.72 -21.00
CA TYR A 123 8.75 -6.86 -21.78
C TYR A 123 8.25 -6.47 -23.16
N VAL A 124 7.55 -5.35 -23.28
CA VAL A 124 7.13 -4.83 -24.61
C VAL A 124 8.33 -4.48 -25.47
N TRP A 125 9.34 -3.85 -24.88
CA TRP A 125 10.55 -3.51 -25.59
C TRP A 125 11.22 -4.77 -26.14
N GLN A 126 11.31 -5.82 -25.32
CA GLN A 126 12.04 -7.03 -25.66
C GLN A 126 11.28 -7.97 -26.62
N TYR A 127 9.97 -8.13 -26.42
CA TYR A 127 9.16 -9.16 -27.11
C TYR A 127 8.07 -8.59 -28.03
N GLY A 128 7.94 -7.27 -28.09
CA GLY A 128 6.97 -6.57 -28.92
C GLY A 128 5.59 -6.35 -28.24
N PRO A 129 4.74 -5.52 -28.85
CA PRO A 129 3.47 -5.08 -28.25
C PRO A 129 2.41 -6.18 -28.14
N ALA A 130 2.50 -7.26 -28.93
CA ALA A 130 1.53 -8.36 -28.91
C ALA A 130 1.43 -9.03 -27.52
N VAL A 131 2.55 -9.07 -26.77
CA VAL A 131 2.59 -9.61 -25.40
C VAL A 131 1.67 -8.83 -24.45
N MET A 132 1.33 -7.57 -24.75
CA MET A 132 0.48 -6.75 -23.87
C MET A 132 -0.99 -7.12 -23.86
N LEU A 133 -1.51 -7.72 -24.93
CA LEU A 133 -2.95 -7.95 -25.07
C LEU A 133 -3.51 -8.91 -24.03
N LEU A 134 -2.75 -9.95 -23.67
CA LEU A 134 -3.18 -10.97 -22.72
C LEU A 134 -2.41 -10.92 -21.40
N ARG A 135 -1.11 -10.64 -21.45
CA ARG A 135 -0.26 -10.69 -20.26
C ARG A 135 -0.36 -9.44 -19.42
N ALA A 136 -0.29 -8.24 -20.01
CA ALA A 136 -0.12 -7.01 -19.23
C ALA A 136 -1.22 -6.80 -18.18
N PRO A 137 -2.52 -6.95 -18.51
CA PRO A 137 -3.58 -6.76 -17.52
C PRO A 137 -3.50 -7.82 -16.42
N LEU A 138 -3.25 -9.08 -16.78
CA LEU A 138 -3.23 -10.20 -15.85
C LEU A 138 -2.01 -10.14 -14.92
N SER A 139 -0.80 -9.90 -15.46
CA SER A 139 0.43 -9.70 -14.70
C SER A 139 0.35 -8.46 -13.80
N THR A 140 -0.23 -7.36 -14.29
CA THR A 140 -0.41 -6.15 -13.47
C THR A 140 -1.26 -6.42 -12.23
N VAL A 141 -2.39 -7.10 -12.39
CA VAL A 141 -3.24 -7.49 -11.25
C VAL A 141 -2.55 -8.55 -10.39
N GLY A 142 -1.83 -9.48 -11.00
CA GLY A 142 -1.01 -10.48 -10.30
C GLY A 142 -0.03 -9.84 -9.32
N HIS A 143 0.79 -8.88 -9.79
CA HIS A 143 1.71 -8.16 -8.90
C HIS A 143 0.99 -7.42 -7.78
N LEU A 144 -0.15 -6.76 -8.06
CA LEU A 144 -0.97 -6.14 -7.02
C LEU A 144 -1.38 -7.16 -5.96
N VAL A 145 -1.84 -8.35 -6.38
CA VAL A 145 -2.26 -9.44 -5.51
C VAL A 145 -1.11 -9.94 -4.65
N PHE A 146 0.06 -10.24 -5.24
CA PHE A 146 1.22 -10.73 -4.50
C PHE A 146 1.73 -9.68 -3.52
N GLY A 147 1.80 -8.42 -3.96
CA GLY A 147 2.09 -7.27 -3.11
C GLY A 147 1.15 -7.17 -1.90
N SER A 148 -0.14 -7.34 -2.13
CA SER A 148 -1.16 -7.26 -1.08
C SER A 148 -0.97 -8.32 0.02
N ILE A 149 -0.41 -9.49 -0.30
CA ILE A 149 -0.18 -10.58 0.66
C ILE A 149 0.76 -10.13 1.77
N TRP A 150 1.96 -9.69 1.43
CA TRP A 150 2.91 -9.16 2.41
C TRP A 150 2.53 -7.76 2.90
N GLY A 151 1.83 -6.96 2.09
CA GLY A 151 1.35 -5.63 2.47
C GLY A 151 0.41 -5.64 3.66
N TYR A 152 -0.60 -6.53 3.63
CA TYR A 152 -1.49 -6.74 4.78
C TYR A 152 -0.71 -7.18 6.03
N ALA A 153 0.23 -8.11 5.86
CA ALA A 153 1.07 -8.58 6.97
C ALA A 153 1.97 -7.48 7.54
N LEU A 154 2.47 -6.57 6.69
CA LEU A 154 3.28 -5.42 7.08
C LEU A 154 2.48 -4.42 7.91
N GLY A 155 1.25 -4.09 7.50
CA GLY A 155 0.34 -3.24 8.29
C GLY A 155 0.05 -3.86 9.66
N GLN A 156 -0.23 -5.17 9.70
CA GLN A 156 -0.45 -5.90 10.94
C GLN A 156 0.80 -5.96 11.83
N TYR A 157 1.98 -6.11 11.23
CA TYR A 157 3.27 -6.06 11.92
C TYR A 157 3.48 -4.69 12.59
N TYR A 158 3.26 -3.60 11.86
CA TYR A 158 3.40 -2.24 12.36
C TYR A 158 2.50 -1.97 13.58
N ILE A 159 1.20 -2.19 13.44
CA ILE A 159 0.21 -1.93 14.51
C ILE A 159 0.46 -2.81 15.74
N SER A 160 1.03 -4.00 15.54
CA SER A 160 1.38 -4.90 16.65
C SER A 160 2.64 -4.48 17.42
N GLY A 161 3.29 -3.36 17.08
CA GLY A 161 4.58 -2.98 17.64
C GLY A 161 5.69 -3.97 17.29
N GLY A 162 5.58 -4.63 16.14
CA GLY A 162 6.55 -5.60 15.66
C GLY A 162 6.45 -7.01 16.23
N ARG A 163 5.36 -7.36 16.93
CA ARG A 163 5.13 -8.72 17.47
C ARG A 163 4.80 -9.75 16.38
N LYS A 164 4.15 -9.36 15.29
CA LYS A 164 3.72 -10.26 14.20
C LYS A 164 4.81 -10.54 13.15
N ARG A 165 6.05 -10.82 13.57
CA ARG A 165 7.19 -11.09 12.65
C ARG A 165 6.98 -12.33 11.77
N SER A 166 6.52 -13.43 12.38
CA SER A 166 6.24 -14.68 11.67
C SER A 166 5.21 -14.48 10.55
N LEU A 167 4.15 -13.71 10.83
CA LEU A 167 3.15 -13.37 9.81
C LEU A 167 3.77 -12.62 8.63
N LEU A 168 4.64 -11.65 8.89
CA LEU A 168 5.30 -10.87 7.84
C LEU A 168 6.20 -11.74 6.96
N PHE A 169 7.15 -12.46 7.55
CA PHE A 169 8.09 -13.28 6.78
C PHE A 169 7.40 -14.46 6.08
N GLY A 170 6.41 -15.08 6.73
CA GLY A 170 5.59 -16.12 6.10
C GLY A 170 4.79 -15.57 4.91
N SER A 171 4.28 -14.34 5.00
CA SER A 171 3.55 -13.71 3.89
C SER A 171 4.46 -13.28 2.74
N LEU A 172 5.70 -12.86 3.03
CA LEU A 172 6.71 -12.61 1.99
C LEU A 172 7.06 -13.89 1.23
N ALA A 173 7.29 -15.00 1.94
CA ALA A 173 7.53 -16.30 1.32
C ALA A 173 6.32 -16.78 0.50
N LEU A 174 5.11 -16.62 1.02
CA LEU A 174 3.87 -16.95 0.30
C LEU A 174 3.70 -16.10 -0.96
N ALA A 175 3.97 -14.79 -0.89
CA ALA A 175 3.89 -13.90 -2.04
C ALA A 175 4.92 -14.27 -3.11
N ALA A 176 6.17 -14.54 -2.70
CA ALA A 176 7.23 -14.98 -3.60
C ALA A 176 6.87 -16.30 -4.30
N GLY A 177 6.32 -17.27 -3.56
CA GLY A 177 5.86 -18.55 -4.12
C GLY A 177 4.65 -18.39 -5.05
N ALA A 178 3.67 -17.56 -4.69
CA ALA A 178 2.51 -17.27 -5.54
C ALA A 178 2.92 -16.55 -6.84
N HIS A 179 3.90 -15.64 -6.76
CA HIS A 179 4.47 -14.96 -7.91
C HIS A 179 5.24 -15.93 -8.82
N ALA A 180 6.09 -16.78 -8.24
CA ALA A 180 6.79 -17.83 -8.98
C ALA A 180 5.81 -18.78 -9.70
N LEU A 181 4.75 -19.21 -8.99
CA LEU A 181 3.69 -20.04 -9.56
C LEU A 181 3.00 -19.33 -10.72
N PHE A 182 2.68 -18.04 -10.59
CA PHE A 182 2.10 -17.25 -11.67
C PHE A 182 2.99 -17.22 -12.92
N ASN A 183 4.31 -17.01 -12.75
CA ASN A 183 5.25 -16.97 -13.86
C ASN A 183 5.32 -18.30 -14.63
N VAL A 184 5.15 -19.44 -13.94
CA VAL A 184 5.08 -20.76 -14.60
C VAL A 184 3.72 -20.97 -15.28
N LEU A 185 2.62 -20.62 -14.59
CA LEU A 185 1.27 -20.84 -15.07
C LEU A 185 0.91 -19.97 -16.28
N VAL A 186 1.39 -18.74 -16.36
CA VAL A 186 0.98 -17.81 -17.44
C VAL A 186 1.36 -18.32 -18.83
N PHE A 187 2.42 -19.14 -18.94
CA PHE A 187 2.83 -19.78 -20.19
C PHE A 187 2.33 -21.22 -20.32
N SER A 188 2.30 -21.98 -19.23
CA SER A 188 2.01 -23.43 -19.27
C SER A 188 0.52 -23.76 -19.13
N PHE A 189 -0.21 -22.99 -18.32
CA PHE A 189 -1.63 -23.20 -18.04
C PHE A 189 -2.33 -21.85 -17.74
N PRO A 190 -2.61 -21.02 -18.76
CA PRO A 190 -3.06 -19.64 -18.58
C PRO A 190 -4.34 -19.50 -17.75
N TRP A 191 -5.27 -20.45 -17.86
CA TRP A 191 -6.50 -20.47 -17.05
C TRP A 191 -6.21 -20.66 -15.56
N GLY A 192 -5.16 -21.41 -15.21
CA GLY A 192 -4.68 -21.50 -13.84
C GLY A 192 -4.13 -20.17 -13.31
N ALA A 193 -3.39 -19.43 -14.15
CA ALA A 193 -2.92 -18.09 -13.80
C ALA A 193 -4.10 -17.12 -13.59
N VAL A 194 -5.12 -17.17 -14.46
CA VAL A 194 -6.35 -16.39 -14.29
C VAL A 194 -7.05 -16.74 -12.98
N ALA A 195 -7.23 -18.02 -12.67
CA ALA A 195 -7.84 -18.47 -11.42
C ALA A 195 -7.05 -17.99 -10.19
N LEU A 196 -5.72 -18.10 -10.22
CA LEU A 196 -4.84 -17.62 -9.15
C LEU A 196 -5.03 -16.11 -8.89
N VAL A 197 -5.04 -15.30 -9.95
CA VAL A 197 -5.22 -13.85 -9.84
C VAL A 197 -6.62 -13.48 -9.36
N ILE A 198 -7.68 -14.17 -9.83
CA ILE A 198 -9.05 -13.92 -9.37
C ILE A 198 -9.20 -14.26 -7.88
N LEU A 199 -8.74 -15.45 -7.46
CA LEU A 199 -8.83 -15.88 -6.06
C LEU A 199 -8.02 -14.97 -5.14
N GLY A 200 -6.81 -14.62 -5.55
CA GLY A 200 -5.96 -13.68 -4.83
C GLY A 200 -6.57 -12.26 -4.79
N GLY A 201 -7.16 -11.79 -5.87
CA GLY A 201 -7.88 -10.51 -5.92
C GLY A 201 -9.05 -10.47 -4.95
N ILE A 202 -9.90 -11.50 -4.96
CA ILE A 202 -11.00 -11.66 -3.99
C ILE A 202 -10.48 -11.64 -2.56
N TRP A 203 -9.37 -12.32 -2.29
CA TRP A 203 -8.71 -12.30 -0.98
C TRP A 203 -8.23 -10.89 -0.62
N SER A 204 -7.56 -10.17 -1.53
CA SER A 204 -7.11 -8.79 -1.30
C SER A 204 -8.26 -7.85 -0.97
N PHE A 205 -9.40 -7.94 -1.67
CA PHE A 205 -10.60 -7.15 -1.34
C PHE A 205 -11.21 -7.50 0.02
N ARG A 206 -11.12 -8.77 0.45
CA ARG A 206 -11.53 -9.16 1.81
C ARG A 206 -10.56 -8.65 2.86
N ALA A 207 -9.26 -8.65 2.56
CA ALA A 207 -8.22 -8.13 3.45
C ALA A 207 -8.34 -6.62 3.65
N ILE A 208 -8.61 -5.83 2.61
CA ILE A 208 -8.92 -4.38 2.73
C ILE A 208 -10.10 -4.16 3.68
N ARG A 209 -11.24 -4.80 3.38
CA ARG A 209 -12.46 -4.67 4.21
C ARG A 209 -12.22 -5.09 5.65
N LYS A 210 -11.34 -6.07 5.88
CA LYS A 210 -10.94 -6.48 7.22
C LYS A 210 -10.03 -5.44 7.88
N GLY A 211 -9.10 -4.85 7.15
CA GLY A 211 -8.26 -3.73 7.60
C GLY A 211 -9.11 -2.57 8.08
N ASP A 212 -10.02 -2.08 7.22
CA ASP A 212 -10.93 -0.97 7.54
C ASP A 212 -11.74 -1.23 8.82
N ARG A 213 -12.20 -2.47 9.02
CA ARG A 213 -12.99 -2.84 10.21
C ARG A 213 -12.21 -2.72 11.51
N HIS A 214 -10.88 -2.91 11.46
CA HIS A 214 -9.96 -2.82 12.59
C HIS A 214 -9.20 -1.48 12.62
N SER A 215 -9.57 -0.53 11.76
CA SER A 215 -9.00 0.81 11.78
C SER A 215 -9.19 1.44 13.16
N PRO A 216 -8.13 1.99 13.78
CA PRO A 216 -8.25 2.73 15.04
C PRO A 216 -9.01 4.06 14.85
N PHE A 217 -9.25 4.48 13.61
CA PHE A 217 -9.95 5.71 13.25
C PHE A 217 -11.43 5.48 12.91
N ARG A 218 -11.88 4.23 12.71
CA ARG A 218 -13.25 3.89 12.27
C ARG A 218 -14.38 4.56 13.07
N PHE A 219 -14.21 4.69 14.38
CA PHE A 219 -15.19 5.34 15.27
C PHE A 219 -14.62 6.57 15.98
N ARG A 220 -13.37 6.95 15.67
CA ARG A 220 -12.66 8.00 16.38
C ARG A 220 -13.17 9.35 15.90
N ARG A 221 -13.83 10.09 16.79
CA ARG A 221 -14.32 11.45 16.54
C ARG A 221 -13.46 12.43 17.33
N ASN A 222 -12.61 13.17 16.66
CA ASN A 222 -11.75 14.17 17.30
C ASN A 222 -12.39 15.56 17.18
N TYR A 223 -13.32 15.84 18.09
CA TYR A 223 -13.89 17.17 18.25
C TYR A 223 -12.87 18.07 18.97
N PRO A 224 -12.46 19.21 18.39
CA PRO A 224 -11.48 20.08 19.02
C PRO A 224 -12.01 20.66 20.34
N ARG A 225 -11.12 20.78 21.33
CA ARG A 225 -11.40 21.44 22.61
C ARG A 225 -10.79 22.84 22.66
N ILE A 226 -11.37 23.73 23.44
CA ILE A 226 -10.80 25.03 23.81
C ILE A 226 -10.70 25.11 25.33
N ILE A 227 -9.84 25.99 25.84
CA ILE A 227 -9.78 26.29 27.26
C ILE A 227 -10.75 27.43 27.56
N CYS A 228 -11.57 27.28 28.59
CA CYS A 228 -12.48 28.32 29.05
C CYS A 228 -11.69 29.45 29.73
N ASP A 229 -11.86 30.70 29.28
CA ASP A 229 -11.15 31.86 29.81
C ASP A 229 -11.52 32.18 31.27
N SER A 230 -12.72 31.80 31.72
CA SER A 230 -13.18 32.08 33.09
C SER A 230 -12.69 31.09 34.14
N CYS A 231 -12.61 29.78 33.81
CA CYS A 231 -12.29 28.75 34.80
C CYS A 231 -11.16 27.77 34.40
N GLY A 232 -10.57 27.94 33.21
CA GLY A 232 -9.47 27.12 32.72
C GLY A 232 -9.85 25.69 32.31
N ALA A 233 -11.14 25.32 32.35
CA ALA A 233 -11.57 23.98 31.96
C ALA A 233 -11.53 23.78 30.44
N ALA A 234 -11.07 22.61 29.99
CA ALA A 234 -11.18 22.21 28.59
C ALA A 234 -12.64 21.87 28.25
N MET A 235 -13.18 22.49 27.20
CA MET A 235 -14.55 22.28 26.73
C MET A 235 -14.57 22.06 25.20
N SER A 236 -15.60 21.37 24.71
CA SER A 236 -15.78 21.17 23.27
C SER A 236 -16.03 22.49 22.55
N THR A 237 -15.49 22.64 21.35
CA THR A 237 -15.83 23.75 20.43
C THR A 237 -17.32 23.77 20.05
N PHE A 238 -18.04 22.65 20.15
CA PHE A 238 -19.47 22.58 19.87
C PHE A 238 -20.35 23.15 21.00
N ASN A 239 -19.78 23.40 22.18
CA ASN A 239 -20.54 23.90 23.31
C ASN A 239 -20.58 25.43 23.28
N SER A 240 -21.77 26.03 23.30
CA SER A 240 -21.94 27.48 23.44
C SER A 240 -21.59 28.01 24.84
N PHE A 241 -21.62 27.13 25.84
CA PHE A 241 -21.35 27.45 27.25
C PHE A 241 -20.38 26.44 27.88
N CYS A 242 -19.57 26.91 28.83
CA CYS A 242 -18.67 26.04 29.59
C CYS A 242 -19.48 25.07 30.47
N THR A 243 -19.27 23.77 30.29
CA THR A 243 -19.96 22.72 31.07
C THR A 243 -19.54 22.67 32.53
N ARG A 244 -18.49 23.39 32.93
CA ARG A 244 -18.03 23.48 34.33
C ARG A 244 -18.54 24.72 35.05
N CYS A 245 -18.42 25.92 34.44
CA CYS A 245 -18.72 27.18 35.11
C CYS A 245 -19.89 27.98 34.51
N GLY A 246 -20.48 27.51 33.40
CA GLY A 246 -21.59 28.19 32.74
C GLY A 246 -21.23 29.43 31.92
N ALA A 247 -19.97 29.88 31.94
CA ALA A 247 -19.54 31.04 31.16
C ALA A 247 -19.77 30.82 29.65
N PRO A 248 -20.20 31.85 28.90
CA PRO A 248 -20.36 31.76 27.45
C PRO A 248 -19.00 31.55 26.77
N ARG A 249 -19.00 30.88 25.62
CA ARG A 249 -17.81 30.73 24.79
C ARG A 249 -17.36 32.09 24.26
N ALA A 250 -16.08 32.44 24.44
CA ALA A 250 -15.49 33.63 23.84
C ALA A 250 -15.41 33.48 22.30
N GLU A 251 -15.86 34.51 21.58
CA GLU A 251 -15.76 34.59 20.12
C GLU A 251 -14.39 35.15 19.72
N GLY A 252 -13.59 34.39 18.97
CA GLY A 252 -12.25 34.81 18.53
C GLY A 252 -11.34 33.67 18.06
N LYS A 253 -10.14 34.00 17.56
CA LYS A 253 -9.08 33.04 17.16
C LYS A 253 -8.51 32.33 18.39
N SER A 254 -9.28 31.42 18.99
CA SER A 254 -8.84 30.57 20.09
C SER A 254 -8.03 29.39 19.55
N THR A 255 -6.85 29.17 20.14
CA THR A 255 -6.07 27.95 19.91
C THR A 255 -6.92 26.74 20.30
N ILE A 256 -7.07 25.77 19.39
CA ILE A 256 -7.79 24.53 19.67
C ILE A 256 -6.82 23.46 20.18
N LEU A 257 -7.30 22.57 21.03
CA LEU A 257 -6.59 21.44 21.56
C LEU A 257 -7.08 20.16 20.89
N CYS A 258 -6.14 19.32 20.48
CA CYS A 258 -6.43 17.97 20.01
C CYS A 258 -7.06 17.14 21.13
N SER A 259 -8.24 16.57 20.91
CA SER A 259 -8.88 15.71 21.91
C SER A 259 -8.15 14.37 22.08
N ASN A 260 -7.38 13.97 21.07
CA ASN A 260 -6.56 12.77 21.10
C ASN A 260 -5.22 12.97 21.82
N CYS A 261 -4.38 13.92 21.39
CA CYS A 261 -3.03 14.09 21.95
C CYS A 261 -2.85 15.30 22.88
N GLY A 262 -3.89 16.12 23.07
CA GLY A 262 -3.86 17.30 23.94
C GLY A 262 -3.02 18.48 23.44
N LYS A 263 -2.41 18.39 22.25
CA LYS A 263 -1.53 19.45 21.73
C LYS A 263 -2.30 20.62 21.13
N PRO A 264 -1.79 21.86 21.29
CA PRO A 264 -2.38 23.06 20.70
C PRO A 264 -2.23 23.08 19.17
N ASN A 265 -3.25 23.58 18.50
CA ASN A 265 -3.39 23.69 17.05
C ASN A 265 -4.08 25.02 16.68
N ARG A 266 -3.88 25.46 15.44
CA ARG A 266 -4.54 26.66 14.92
C ARG A 266 -6.06 26.46 14.86
N ALA A 267 -6.82 27.53 15.08
CA ALA A 267 -8.28 27.50 15.12
C ALA A 267 -8.94 26.97 13.83
N ASP A 268 -8.25 27.09 12.69
CA ASP A 268 -8.67 26.67 11.35
C ASP A 268 -8.02 25.35 10.90
N ALA A 269 -7.25 24.68 11.77
CA ALA A 269 -6.57 23.46 11.41
C ALA A 269 -7.58 22.32 11.15
N ALA A 270 -7.51 21.72 9.96
CA ALA A 270 -8.28 20.51 9.63
C ALA A 270 -7.68 19.24 10.27
N PHE A 271 -6.40 19.26 10.64
CA PHE A 271 -5.67 18.13 11.23
C PHE A 271 -4.77 18.59 12.37
N CYS A 272 -4.54 17.71 13.34
CA CYS A 272 -3.58 17.94 14.41
C CYS A 272 -2.14 17.88 13.85
N THR A 273 -1.37 18.95 14.00
CA THR A 273 0.03 19.02 13.55
C THR A 273 0.98 18.11 14.33
N SER A 274 0.55 17.62 15.50
CA SER A 274 1.37 16.73 16.35
C SER A 274 1.09 15.26 16.10
N CYS A 275 -0.19 14.85 16.05
CA CYS A 275 -0.55 13.43 15.91
C CYS A 275 -1.27 13.08 14.59
N GLY A 276 -1.50 14.05 13.70
CA GLY A 276 -2.15 13.83 12.40
C GLY A 276 -3.66 13.53 12.46
N ASP A 277 -4.27 13.53 13.64
CA ASP A 277 -5.70 13.22 13.80
C ASP A 277 -6.58 14.34 13.23
N GLN A 278 -7.62 13.99 12.48
CA GLN A 278 -8.47 14.97 11.79
C GLN A 278 -9.40 15.66 12.79
N PHE A 279 -9.54 16.98 12.70
CA PHE A 279 -10.51 17.71 13.49
C PHE A 279 -11.90 17.64 12.85
N LEU A 280 -12.90 17.24 13.63
CA LEU A 280 -14.30 17.38 13.24
C LEU A 280 -14.76 18.79 13.63
N MET A 281 -14.70 19.70 12.67
CA MET A 281 -15.23 21.07 12.81
C MET A 281 -16.74 21.05 12.58
N GLY A 282 -17.47 21.78 13.42
CA GLY A 282 -18.91 21.99 13.32
C GLY A 282 -19.28 23.17 12.44
#